data_AF-D2ENE9-F1
#
_entry.id   AF-D2ENE9-F1
#
_cell.length_a   1.000
_cell.length_b   1.000
_cell.length_c   1.000
_cell.angle_alpha   90.00
_cell.angle_beta   90.00
_cell.angle_gamma   90.00
#
_symmetry.space_group_name_H-M   'P 1'
#
loop_
_entity.id
_entity.type
_entity.pdbx_description
1 polymer ?
#
loop_
_entity_poly.entity_id
_entity_poly.type
_entity_poly.pdbx_seq_one_letter_code
_entity_poly.pdbx_strand_id
1 'polypeptide(L)'
;MSKKFNNRTFRKIEEIYSVYLPDEFKKVYGNMEELPENWYDWSDFSPQNVKVLSNYIQVIKENIAEEIEYVDWSDNWGEAPSNLELTKGEILSRLMNSPTLLPIFGHRYIASCNTPISPVFSIVGSDIIYYSKSLTDYFHGITVSRETNLSNLPQIPFWSDIAQ
;
A
#
# COMPACT_ATOMS: atom_id res chain seq x y z
N MET A 1 -17.30 19.40 18.31
CA MET A 1 -17.33 17.94 18.08
C MET A 1 -15.90 17.47 17.92
N SER A 2 -15.54 16.30 18.45
CA SER A 2 -14.22 15.70 18.18
C SER A 2 -14.20 15.21 16.74
N LYS A 3 -13.15 15.51 15.97
CA LYS A 3 -12.97 14.95 14.62
C LYS A 3 -12.92 13.42 14.70
N LYS A 4 -13.55 12.75 13.72
CA LYS A 4 -13.57 11.28 13.57
C LYS A 4 -12.14 10.70 13.56
N PHE A 5 -11.28 11.30 12.74
CA PHE A 5 -9.85 11.01 12.69
C PHE A 5 -9.07 12.04 13.53
N ASN A 6 -8.39 11.54 14.56
CA ASN A 6 -7.54 12.32 15.47
C ASN A 6 -6.44 11.40 16.03
N ASN A 7 -5.50 11.96 16.81
CA ASN A 7 -4.35 11.22 17.33
C ASN A 7 -4.71 9.95 18.13
N ARG A 8 -5.84 9.93 18.85
CA ARG A 8 -6.29 8.74 19.57
C ARG A 8 -6.78 7.67 18.59
N THR A 9 -7.56 8.07 17.59
CA THR A 9 -8.03 7.17 16.52
C THR A 9 -6.84 6.58 15.75
N PHE A 10 -5.85 7.39 15.38
CA PHE A 10 -4.65 6.92 14.68
C PHE A 10 -3.84 5.93 15.49
N ARG A 11 -3.58 6.23 16.77
CA ARG A 11 -2.88 5.28 17.65
C ARG A 11 -3.64 3.95 17.76
N LYS A 12 -4.97 4.01 17.89
CA LYS A 12 -5.80 2.81 17.97
C LYS A 12 -5.77 1.98 16.68
N ILE A 13 -5.69 2.61 15.52
CA ILE A 13 -5.48 1.93 14.23
C ILE A 13 -4.12 1.22 14.23
N GLU A 14 -3.04 1.94 14.56
CA GLU A 14 -1.68 1.38 14.62
C GLU A 14 -1.61 0.17 15.57
N GLU A 15 -2.27 0.25 16.74
CA GLU A 15 -2.35 -0.84 17.73
C GLU A 15 -3.15 -2.05 17.24
N ILE A 16 -4.37 -1.85 16.69
CA ILE A 16 -5.26 -2.95 16.28
C ILE A 16 -4.65 -3.75 15.13
N TYR A 17 -4.10 -3.06 14.14
CA TYR A 17 -3.60 -3.70 12.93
C TYR A 17 -2.09 -3.98 12.99
N SER A 18 -1.40 -3.54 14.05
CA SER A 18 0.07 -3.66 14.19
C SER A 18 0.81 -3.05 12.98
N VAL A 19 0.37 -1.86 12.56
CA VAL A 19 0.90 -1.13 11.41
C VAL A 19 1.44 0.23 11.82
N TYR A 20 2.23 0.83 10.94
CA TYR A 20 2.63 2.23 11.03
C TYR A 20 1.79 3.06 10.06
N LEU A 21 1.08 4.07 10.56
CA LEU A 21 0.35 4.99 9.69
C LEU A 21 1.29 6.10 9.21
N PRO A 22 1.50 6.27 7.89
CA PRO A 22 2.31 7.36 7.36
C PRO A 22 1.77 8.74 7.78
N ASP A 23 2.68 9.71 7.90
CA ASP A 23 2.29 11.08 8.28
C ASP A 23 1.32 11.71 7.28
N GLU A 24 1.45 11.39 5.99
CA GLU A 24 0.50 11.84 4.97
C GLU A 24 -0.90 11.24 5.19
N PHE A 25 -1.01 9.97 5.57
CA PHE A 25 -2.29 9.36 5.95
C PHE A 25 -2.93 10.12 7.10
N LYS A 26 -2.17 10.37 8.18
CA LYS A 26 -2.67 11.11 9.35
C LYS A 26 -3.12 12.53 8.97
N LYS A 27 -2.39 13.20 8.10
CA LYS A 27 -2.72 14.54 7.59
C LYS A 27 -3.99 14.54 6.74
N VAL A 28 -4.09 13.65 5.76
CA VAL A 28 -5.23 13.58 4.83
C VAL A 28 -6.50 13.20 5.60
N TYR A 29 -6.48 12.07 6.33
CA TYR A 29 -7.64 11.62 7.10
C TYR A 29 -8.01 12.57 8.24
N GLY A 30 -7.03 13.19 8.92
CA GLY A 30 -7.28 14.14 10.01
C GLY A 30 -7.87 15.48 9.55
N ASN A 31 -7.76 15.81 8.26
CA ASN A 31 -8.33 17.01 7.66
C ASN A 31 -9.67 16.76 6.96
N MET A 32 -10.10 15.49 6.78
CA MET A 32 -11.42 15.17 6.24
C MET A 32 -12.52 15.56 7.22
N GLU A 33 -13.52 16.27 6.72
CA GLU A 33 -14.78 16.49 7.45
C GLU A 33 -15.66 15.23 7.36
N GLU A 34 -15.74 14.67 6.16
CA GLU A 34 -16.44 13.42 5.85
C GLU A 34 -15.52 12.49 5.06
N LEU A 35 -15.66 11.18 5.32
CA LEU A 35 -14.92 10.18 4.56
C LEU A 35 -15.59 10.00 3.20
N PRO A 36 -14.84 9.97 2.07
CA PRO A 36 -15.45 9.72 0.77
C PRO A 36 -16.26 8.43 0.75
N GLU A 37 -17.41 8.47 0.07
CA GLU A 37 -18.26 7.31 -0.16
C GLU A 37 -17.39 6.22 -0.81
N ASN A 38 -17.28 5.05 -0.19
CA ASN A 38 -16.45 3.89 -0.55
C ASN A 38 -15.01 3.83 -0.03
N TRP A 39 -14.46 4.87 0.60
CA TRP A 39 -13.18 4.68 1.29
C TRP A 39 -13.38 3.79 2.52
N TYR A 40 -12.40 2.91 2.77
CA TYR A 40 -12.43 2.07 3.96
C TYR A 40 -12.34 2.92 5.23
N ASP A 41 -13.28 2.70 6.14
CA ASP A 41 -13.35 3.44 7.39
C ASP A 41 -12.45 2.80 8.45
N TRP A 42 -11.21 3.26 8.51
CA TRP A 42 -10.23 2.82 9.52
C TRP A 42 -10.62 3.22 10.96
N SER A 43 -11.59 4.11 11.15
CA SER A 43 -12.07 4.50 12.48
C SER A 43 -13.24 3.65 12.98
N ASP A 44 -13.83 2.81 12.13
CA ASP A 44 -14.81 1.82 12.58
C ASP A 44 -14.08 0.62 13.21
N PHE A 45 -14.15 0.52 14.54
CA PHE A 45 -13.55 -0.55 15.31
C PHE A 45 -14.53 -1.71 15.60
N SER A 46 -15.64 -1.78 14.87
CA SER A 46 -16.53 -2.93 14.94
C SER A 46 -15.75 -4.22 14.59
N PRO A 47 -16.05 -5.35 15.25
CA PRO A 47 -15.36 -6.62 14.96
C PRO A 47 -15.44 -7.01 13.48
N GLN A 48 -16.53 -6.65 12.81
CA GLN A 48 -16.73 -6.92 11.39
C GLN A 48 -15.76 -6.10 10.52
N ASN A 49 -15.65 -4.79 10.73
CA ASN A 49 -14.74 -3.96 9.94
C ASN A 49 -13.27 -4.32 10.19
N VAL A 50 -12.90 -4.56 11.45
CA VAL A 50 -11.55 -5.02 11.81
C VAL A 50 -11.21 -6.33 11.09
N LYS A 51 -12.14 -7.31 11.09
CA LYS A 51 -11.93 -8.57 10.36
C LYS A 51 -11.74 -8.35 8.86
N VAL A 52 -12.54 -7.47 8.26
CA VAL A 52 -12.46 -7.17 6.82
C VAL A 52 -11.11 -6.52 6.46
N LEU A 53 -10.69 -5.48 7.17
CA LEU A 53 -9.44 -4.78 6.88
C LEU A 53 -8.21 -5.63 7.17
N SER A 54 -8.22 -6.40 8.27
CA SER A 54 -7.15 -7.37 8.55
C SER A 54 -7.05 -8.43 7.46
N ASN A 55 -8.18 -8.90 6.93
CA ASN A 55 -8.18 -9.85 5.81
C ASN A 55 -7.59 -9.23 4.54
N TYR A 56 -7.93 -7.99 4.20
CA TYR A 56 -7.31 -7.31 3.04
C TYR A 56 -5.80 -7.13 3.20
N ILE A 57 -5.33 -6.75 4.39
CA ILE A 57 -3.91 -6.62 4.72
C ILE A 57 -3.17 -7.94 4.52
N GLN A 58 -3.76 -9.05 4.96
CA GLN A 58 -3.13 -10.37 4.89
C GLN A 58 -3.13 -10.94 3.46
N VAL A 59 -4.31 -10.98 2.84
CA VAL A 59 -4.54 -11.71 1.59
C VAL A 59 -3.82 -11.07 0.40
N ILE A 60 -3.50 -9.78 0.44
CA ILE A 60 -2.83 -9.12 -0.70
C ILE A 60 -1.44 -9.74 -1.00
N LYS A 61 -0.66 -10.07 0.04
CA LYS A 61 0.64 -10.72 -0.16
C LYS A 61 0.47 -12.18 -0.58
N GLU A 62 -0.53 -12.87 -0.03
CA GLU A 62 -0.85 -14.26 -0.41
C GLU A 62 -1.23 -14.34 -1.89
N ASN A 63 -2.11 -13.46 -2.37
CA ASN A 63 -2.51 -13.40 -3.78
C ASN A 63 -1.33 -13.13 -4.72
N ILE A 64 -0.43 -12.20 -4.37
CA ILE A 64 0.77 -11.93 -5.18
C ILE A 64 1.73 -13.13 -5.14
N ALA A 65 1.83 -13.81 -4.01
CA ALA A 65 2.66 -15.02 -3.87
C ALA A 65 2.14 -16.19 -4.73
N GLU A 66 0.81 -16.31 -4.90
CA GLU A 66 0.22 -17.29 -5.81
C GLU A 66 0.55 -17.00 -7.28
N GLU A 67 0.77 -15.73 -7.63
CA GLU A 67 1.14 -15.25 -8.96
C GLU A 67 2.63 -14.90 -9.09
N ILE A 68 3.50 -15.40 -8.20
CA ILE A 68 4.92 -15.02 -8.13
C ILE A 68 5.69 -15.29 -9.42
N GLU A 69 5.19 -16.19 -10.27
CA GLU A 69 5.76 -16.51 -11.58
C GLU A 69 5.61 -15.41 -12.63
N TYR A 70 4.71 -14.46 -12.41
CA TYR A 70 4.48 -13.29 -13.26
C TYR A 70 5.17 -12.03 -12.75
N VAL A 71 5.89 -12.13 -11.62
CA VAL A 71 6.66 -11.02 -11.06
C VAL A 71 8.09 -11.07 -11.61
N ASP A 72 8.46 -10.06 -12.38
CA ASP A 72 9.79 -9.95 -12.96
C ASP A 72 10.86 -9.59 -11.92
N TRP A 73 12.09 -10.03 -12.17
CA TRP A 73 13.24 -9.60 -11.38
C TRP A 73 13.55 -8.12 -11.66
N SER A 74 13.56 -7.29 -10.62
CA SER A 74 13.88 -5.87 -10.75
C SER A 74 15.37 -5.62 -10.96
N ASP A 75 15.72 -4.73 -11.89
CA ASP A 75 17.10 -4.28 -12.10
C ASP A 75 17.72 -3.67 -10.84
N ASN A 76 16.90 -3.14 -9.93
CA ASN A 76 17.32 -2.58 -8.64
C ASN A 76 17.84 -3.65 -7.66
N TRP A 77 17.58 -4.93 -7.92
CA TRP A 77 17.98 -6.03 -7.04
C TRP A 77 19.33 -6.66 -7.41
N GLY A 78 19.99 -6.13 -8.46
CA GLY A 78 21.28 -6.64 -8.94
C GLY A 78 21.12 -7.82 -9.89
N GLU A 79 22.12 -8.69 -9.95
CA GLU A 79 22.10 -9.85 -10.83
C GLU A 79 21.07 -10.88 -10.35
N ALA A 80 20.19 -11.32 -11.26
CA ALA A 80 19.21 -12.34 -10.97
C ALA A 80 19.90 -13.69 -10.66
N PRO A 81 19.34 -14.50 -9.74
CA PRO A 81 19.83 -15.86 -9.51
C PRO A 81 19.87 -16.69 -10.80
N SER A 82 20.80 -17.63 -10.88
CA SER A 82 21.06 -18.41 -12.08
C SER A 82 19.94 -19.40 -12.47
N ASN A 83 18.94 -19.59 -11.61
CA ASN A 83 17.78 -20.42 -11.92
C ASN A 83 16.47 -19.79 -11.43
N LEU A 84 15.39 -20.21 -12.09
CA LEU A 84 14.05 -19.67 -11.88
C LEU A 84 13.53 -19.92 -10.46
N GLU A 85 13.78 -21.08 -9.87
CA GLU A 85 13.27 -21.42 -8.53
C GLU A 85 13.92 -20.56 -7.45
N LEU A 86 15.24 -20.33 -7.53
CA LEU A 86 15.94 -19.40 -6.63
C LEU A 86 15.47 -17.97 -6.83
N THR A 87 15.21 -17.56 -8.07
CA THR A 87 14.65 -16.25 -8.38
C THR A 87 13.29 -16.08 -7.70
N LYS A 88 12.35 -17.01 -7.91
CA LYS A 88 11.03 -17.00 -7.28
C LYS A 88 11.12 -17.00 -5.75
N GLY A 89 12.00 -17.83 -5.18
CA GLY A 89 12.23 -17.88 -3.73
C GLY A 89 12.72 -16.56 -3.14
N GLU A 90 13.60 -15.85 -3.86
CA GLU A 90 14.10 -14.54 -3.45
C GLU A 90 13.03 -13.45 -3.58
N ILE A 91 12.25 -13.43 -4.68
CA ILE A 91 11.13 -12.49 -4.84
C ILE A 91 10.11 -12.71 -3.72
N LEU A 92 9.76 -13.96 -3.42
CA LEU A 92 8.85 -14.30 -2.34
C LEU A 92 9.40 -13.85 -0.98
N SER A 93 10.69 -14.06 -0.72
CA SER A 93 11.36 -13.56 0.49
C SER A 93 11.22 -12.04 0.62
N ARG A 94 11.44 -11.28 -0.47
CA ARG A 94 11.28 -9.82 -0.50
C ARG A 94 9.84 -9.39 -0.29
N LEU A 95 8.87 -10.07 -0.91
CA LEU A 95 7.44 -9.85 -0.74
C LEU A 95 7.03 -10.03 0.74
N MET A 96 7.50 -11.09 1.39
CA MET A 96 7.15 -11.33 2.79
C MET A 96 7.74 -10.26 3.72
N ASN A 97 8.93 -9.74 3.40
CA ASN A 97 9.59 -8.68 4.14
C ASN A 97 9.20 -7.25 3.70
N SER A 98 8.36 -7.10 2.68
CA SER A 98 7.94 -5.79 2.18
C SER A 98 7.06 -5.03 3.19
N PRO A 99 6.98 -3.69 3.11
CA PRO A 99 6.05 -2.91 3.91
C PRO A 99 4.60 -3.42 3.78
N THR A 100 3.86 -3.49 4.89
CA THR A 100 2.44 -3.85 4.86
C THR A 100 1.65 -2.87 4.00
N LEU A 101 0.70 -3.35 3.20
CA LEU A 101 -0.18 -2.47 2.41
C LEU A 101 -1.47 -2.16 3.17
N LEU A 102 -1.84 -0.89 3.18
CA LEU A 102 -3.04 -0.36 3.80
C LEU A 102 -4.08 -0.10 2.69
N PRO A 103 -5.20 -0.84 2.65
CA PRO A 103 -6.27 -0.58 1.68
C PRO A 103 -6.93 0.78 1.91
N ILE A 104 -7.13 1.53 0.82
CA ILE A 104 -7.82 2.83 0.82
C ILE A 104 -9.21 2.70 0.23
N PHE A 105 -9.31 2.14 -0.97
CA PHE A 105 -10.56 1.91 -1.70
C PHE A 105 -10.33 0.89 -2.82
N GLY A 106 -11.17 -0.16 -2.90
CA GLY A 106 -11.05 -1.17 -3.95
C GLY A 106 -9.63 -1.76 -4.02
N HIS A 107 -9.03 -1.70 -5.19
CA HIS A 107 -7.65 -2.13 -5.45
C HIS A 107 -6.59 -1.04 -5.22
N ARG A 108 -6.87 -0.03 -4.37
CA ARG A 108 -5.95 1.08 -4.08
C ARG A 108 -5.33 0.93 -2.70
N TYR A 109 -4.01 1.00 -2.64
CA TYR A 109 -3.24 0.77 -1.43
C TYR A 109 -2.16 1.83 -1.24
N ILE A 110 -1.82 2.12 0.01
CA ILE A 110 -0.56 2.79 0.38
C ILE A 110 0.28 1.84 1.25
N ALA A 111 1.58 2.12 1.39
CA ALA A 111 2.44 1.32 2.26
C ALA A 111 2.51 1.86 3.69
N SER A 112 2.40 0.97 4.67
CA SER A 112 2.70 1.19 6.09
C SER A 112 4.22 1.27 6.28
N CYS A 113 4.79 2.44 6.00
CA CYS A 113 6.21 2.71 6.20
C CYS A 113 6.44 4.20 6.49
N ASN A 114 7.61 4.50 7.06
CA ASN A 114 8.01 5.88 7.33
C ASN A 114 8.47 6.56 6.03
N THR A 115 7.50 7.11 5.29
CA THR A 115 7.72 7.89 4.06
C THR A 115 7.06 9.27 4.18
N PRO A 116 7.73 10.35 3.72
CA PRO A 116 7.13 11.70 3.73
C PRO A 116 5.94 11.81 2.76
N ILE A 117 5.92 11.00 1.70
CA ILE A 117 4.87 10.98 0.67
C ILE A 117 4.47 9.53 0.45
N SER A 118 3.17 9.25 0.55
CA SER A 118 2.59 7.91 0.42
C SER A 118 2.03 7.75 -1.00
N PRO A 119 2.79 7.20 -1.96
CA PRO A 119 2.24 6.90 -3.28
C PRO A 119 1.10 5.89 -3.14
N VAL A 120 0.11 6.02 -4.02
CA VAL A 120 -1.01 5.10 -4.08
C VAL A 120 -0.74 4.11 -5.19
N PHE A 121 -0.64 2.83 -4.83
CA PHE A 121 -0.54 1.73 -5.76
C PHE A 121 -1.93 1.22 -6.15
N SER A 122 -2.06 0.78 -7.39
CA SER A 122 -3.17 -0.04 -7.85
C SER A 122 -2.67 -1.47 -7.99
N ILE A 123 -3.33 -2.44 -7.34
CA ILE A 123 -2.87 -3.83 -7.33
C ILE A 123 -4.00 -4.78 -7.71
N VAL A 124 -3.82 -5.54 -8.79
CA VAL A 124 -4.75 -6.58 -9.26
C VAL A 124 -3.96 -7.83 -9.59
N GLY A 125 -4.00 -8.83 -8.71
CA GLY A 125 -3.09 -9.97 -8.80
C GLY A 125 -1.64 -9.50 -8.65
N SER A 126 -0.78 -9.94 -9.57
CA SER A 126 0.62 -9.53 -9.72
C SER A 126 0.81 -8.20 -10.46
N ASP A 127 -0.23 -7.64 -11.10
CA ASP A 127 -0.15 -6.34 -11.78
C ASP A 127 -0.21 -5.19 -10.77
N ILE A 128 0.88 -4.44 -10.67
CA ILE A 128 1.09 -3.35 -9.73
C ILE A 128 1.51 -2.12 -10.51
N ILE A 129 0.76 -1.03 -10.34
CA ILE A 129 1.11 0.26 -10.94
C ILE A 129 1.08 1.38 -9.91
N TYR A 130 1.83 2.45 -10.19
CA TYR A 130 1.61 3.73 -9.52
C TYR A 130 0.30 4.35 -10.01
N TYR A 131 -0.71 4.40 -9.14
CA TYR A 131 -1.98 5.05 -9.45
C TYR A 131 -1.92 6.56 -9.21
N SER A 132 -1.31 6.98 -8.10
CA SER A 132 -1.12 8.39 -7.76
C SER A 132 0.22 8.60 -7.04
N LYS A 133 0.83 9.77 -7.23
CA LYS A 133 2.15 10.09 -6.67
C LYS A 133 2.13 10.28 -5.14
N SER A 134 0.95 10.58 -4.58
CA SER A 134 0.75 10.84 -3.15
C SER A 134 -0.69 10.52 -2.75
N LEU A 135 -0.95 10.31 -1.46
CA LEU A 135 -2.30 10.13 -0.97
C LEU A 135 -3.10 11.44 -1.07
N THR A 136 -2.42 12.59 -0.94
CA THR A 136 -3.02 13.91 -1.15
C THR A 136 -3.49 14.10 -2.58
N ASP A 137 -2.68 13.70 -3.57
CA ASP A 137 -3.03 13.77 -4.99
C ASP A 137 -4.21 12.84 -5.29
N TYR A 138 -4.16 11.60 -4.79
CA TYR A 138 -5.26 10.65 -4.94
C TYR A 138 -6.58 11.17 -4.36
N PHE A 139 -6.52 11.80 -3.17
CA PHE A 139 -7.70 12.43 -2.57
C PHE A 139 -8.30 13.53 -3.45
N HIS A 140 -7.48 14.28 -4.20
CA HIS A 140 -7.92 15.29 -5.15
C HIS A 140 -8.23 14.72 -6.56
N GLY A 141 -8.20 13.40 -6.75
CA GLY A 141 -8.47 12.75 -8.03
C GLY A 141 -7.34 12.88 -9.05
N ILE A 142 -6.12 13.21 -8.63
CA ILE A 142 -4.95 13.34 -9.50
C ILE A 142 -4.26 11.96 -9.62
N THR A 143 -4.08 11.49 -10.84
CA THR A 143 -3.44 10.21 -11.16
C THR A 143 -2.09 10.40 -11.82
N VAL A 144 -1.23 9.38 -11.73
CA VAL A 144 0.02 9.31 -12.51
C VAL A 144 -0.33 9.14 -13.99
N SER A 145 0.44 9.82 -14.86
CA SER A 145 0.30 9.72 -16.31
C SER A 145 1.26 8.67 -16.87
N ARG A 146 0.96 8.12 -18.06
CA ARG A 146 1.85 7.16 -18.74
C ARG A 146 3.23 7.73 -19.10
N GLU A 147 3.33 9.05 -19.25
CA GLU A 147 4.57 9.77 -19.58
C GLU A 147 5.46 9.97 -18.33
N THR A 148 4.93 9.70 -17.13
CA THR A 148 5.64 9.93 -15.87
C THR A 148 6.77 8.91 -15.73
N ASN A 149 8.01 9.38 -15.58
CA ASN A 149 9.11 8.52 -15.20
C ASN A 149 8.94 8.05 -13.74
N LEU A 150 8.73 6.74 -13.55
CA LEU A 150 8.48 6.12 -12.25
C LEU A 150 9.66 6.29 -11.27
N SER A 151 10.90 6.42 -11.77
CA SER A 151 12.07 6.66 -10.91
C SER A 151 12.01 8.00 -10.16
N ASN A 152 11.17 8.93 -10.63
CA ASN A 152 10.97 10.24 -9.99
C ASN A 152 9.87 10.21 -8.91
N LEU A 153 9.13 9.10 -8.79
CA LEU A 153 8.09 8.95 -7.79
C LEU A 153 8.69 8.52 -6.44
N PRO A 154 7.98 8.73 -5.31
CA PRO A 154 8.42 8.20 -4.03
C PRO A 154 8.60 6.68 -4.11
N GLN A 155 9.78 6.20 -3.71
CA GLN A 155 10.15 4.80 -3.75
C GLN A 155 9.79 4.13 -2.43
N ILE A 156 9.05 3.02 -2.52
CA ILE A 156 8.68 2.17 -1.41
C ILE A 156 9.38 0.83 -1.60
N PRO A 157 10.14 0.34 -0.60
CA PRO A 157 10.86 -0.92 -0.71
C PRO A 157 9.98 -2.05 -1.24
N PHE A 158 10.52 -2.81 -2.20
CA PHE A 158 9.83 -3.89 -2.93
C PHE A 158 8.69 -3.42 -3.84
N TRP A 159 7.70 -2.67 -3.32
CA TRP A 159 6.50 -2.30 -4.08
C TRP A 159 6.81 -1.45 -5.32
N SER A 160 7.77 -0.54 -5.21
CA SER A 160 8.21 0.28 -6.35
C SER A 160 9.07 -0.48 -7.35
N ASP A 161 9.77 -1.52 -6.89
CA ASP A 161 10.69 -2.28 -7.73
C ASP A 161 9.98 -3.19 -8.74
N ILE A 162 8.75 -3.60 -8.40
CA ILE A 162 7.91 -4.47 -9.22
C ILE A 162 6.72 -3.74 -9.86
N ALA A 163 6.59 -2.43 -9.61
CA ALA A 163 5.55 -1.62 -10.23
C ALA A 163 5.93 -1.29 -11.69
N GLN A 164 4.95 -1.36 -12.59
CA GLN A 164 5.09 -1.08 -14.02
C GLN A 164 4.34 0.19 -14.46
#